data_AF-A0A151F325-F1
#
_entry.id   AF-A0A151F325-F1
#
_cell.length_a   1.000
_cell.length_b   1.000
_cell.length_c   1.000
_cell.angle_alpha   90.00
_cell.angle_beta   90.00
_cell.angle_gamma   90.00
#
_symmetry.space_group_name_H-M   'P 1'
#
loop_
_entity.id
_entity.type
_entity.pdbx_description
1 polymer ?
#
loop_
_entity_poly.entity_id
_entity_poly.type
_entity_poly.pdbx_seq_one_letter_code
_entity_poly.pdbx_strand_id
1 'polypeptide(L)'
;MKCTHMKGIIGFSTLVILLILLNADNECSQQGTSVLFDEYHANWNPSTQIYQIIYDLESREYIIDFSDDRINPSLLSQYNIFVLMEPSKDFSDYEKESIRSFVENGGGLIILGDCDRVMSSEGILAPINDISSMFGIEFNNDRVIDSEKQISGTETTSWNPEGFVIVSNLIHHPVTRGVNDIGYCWGCSLELQPPAVGLAFGNPTSIAGTGILLQDLTGKEKKGEDIVVLAAAEYGMGKVLAIGDTDFLVAGHDRFGDHDGFLSFRHNRQLGLNMFDWVGEESKTPADYDGDGVPDSSDHCINPGCKIVDSRGCPKDSDNDGLDDCEDRCPTEPGTPATNGCPAGDRDNDGIPDDQDACNNPDCSIVDSQGCPKDTDGDGMNDCEDACPSEYGERQNNGCPAGTGEKDSDNDGVPDDQDGCFNPECSIVDSQGCPRDSDNDGVNDCKDQCPNQPGMQASNGCPGQSGPTFCLGTVLLSIMIISGAIITRIKLK
;
A
#
# COMPACT_ATOMS: atom_id res chain seq x y z
N MET A 1 -89.81 44.01 8.41
CA MET A 1 -90.26 44.44 7.07
C MET A 1 -89.30 43.85 6.04
N LYS A 2 -89.83 42.97 5.15
CA LYS A 2 -89.32 42.46 3.83
C LYS A 2 -87.86 41.95 3.73
N CYS A 3 -87.65 40.63 3.53
CA CYS A 3 -87.38 39.93 2.24
C CYS A 3 -86.07 40.39 1.56
N THR A 4 -85.09 39.55 1.21
CA THR A 4 -85.16 38.27 0.47
C THR A 4 -83.86 37.45 0.59
N HIS A 5 -83.97 36.12 0.49
CA HIS A 5 -82.88 35.15 0.34
C HIS A 5 -82.02 35.37 -0.92
N MET A 6 -80.70 35.13 -0.82
CA MET A 6 -80.00 34.33 -1.82
C MET A 6 -78.80 33.58 -1.21
N LYS A 7 -78.71 32.30 -1.57
CA LYS A 7 -77.74 31.29 -1.14
C LYS A 7 -76.42 31.43 -1.89
N GLY A 8 -75.34 30.91 -1.28
CA GLY A 8 -73.99 30.78 -1.86
C GLY A 8 -73.20 32.07 -1.63
N ILE A 9 -72.14 32.10 -0.84
CA ILE A 9 -70.88 31.37 -0.99
C ILE A 9 -70.25 31.31 0.42
N ILE A 10 -70.31 30.16 1.11
CA ILE A 10 -69.56 29.92 2.37
C ILE A 10 -68.40 28.93 2.11
N GLY A 11 -68.02 28.75 0.84
CA GLY A 11 -67.04 27.74 0.43
C GLY A 11 -65.76 28.29 -0.20
N PHE A 12 -65.50 29.60 -0.11
CA PHE A 12 -64.29 30.18 -0.70
C PHE A 12 -63.42 30.95 0.30
N SER A 13 -64.01 31.62 1.29
CA SER A 13 -63.21 32.39 2.25
C SER A 13 -62.45 31.51 3.25
N THR A 14 -63.03 30.40 3.69
CA THR A 14 -62.34 29.45 4.59
C THR A 14 -61.36 28.57 3.85
N LEU A 15 -61.60 28.23 2.57
CA LEU A 15 -60.65 27.47 1.76
C LEU A 15 -59.47 28.34 1.33
N VAL A 16 -59.66 29.63 1.07
CA VAL A 16 -58.57 30.57 0.78
C VAL A 16 -57.76 30.87 2.03
N ILE A 17 -58.38 31.01 3.21
CA ILE A 17 -57.62 31.14 4.48
C ILE A 17 -56.91 29.83 4.83
N LEU A 18 -57.49 28.67 4.55
CA LEU A 18 -56.82 27.37 4.74
C LEU A 18 -55.72 27.14 3.69
N LEU A 19 -55.85 27.65 2.45
CA LEU A 19 -54.77 27.65 1.44
C LEU A 19 -53.68 28.66 1.78
N ILE A 20 -54.00 29.79 2.39
CA ILE A 20 -52.99 30.75 2.89
C ILE A 20 -52.28 30.19 4.13
N LEU A 21 -52.98 29.45 5.00
CA LEU A 21 -52.38 28.80 6.17
C LEU A 21 -51.67 27.48 5.84
N LEU A 22 -52.11 26.73 4.82
CA LEU A 22 -51.39 25.54 4.28
C LEU A 22 -50.23 25.94 3.36
N ASN A 23 -50.18 27.19 2.90
CA ASN A 23 -49.02 27.77 2.21
C ASN A 23 -48.17 28.66 3.13
N ALA A 24 -48.54 28.82 4.40
CA ALA A 24 -47.72 29.51 5.40
C ALA A 24 -46.70 28.58 6.05
N ASP A 25 -46.78 27.28 5.78
CA ASP A 25 -45.74 26.28 6.08
C ASP A 25 -44.78 26.05 4.90
N ASN A 26 -44.81 26.93 3.88
CA ASN A 26 -43.61 27.20 3.10
C ASN A 26 -42.84 28.26 3.87
N GLU A 27 -42.06 27.79 4.84
CA GLU A 27 -41.00 28.56 5.47
C GLU A 27 -40.30 29.40 4.40
N CYS A 28 -40.08 30.68 4.71
CA CYS A 28 -38.99 31.43 4.10
C CYS A 28 -37.73 30.59 4.28
N SER A 29 -37.40 29.72 3.31
CA SER A 29 -36.03 29.26 3.17
C SER A 29 -35.25 30.53 2.94
N GLN A 30 -34.45 30.95 3.91
CA GLN A 30 -33.50 32.03 3.67
C GLN A 30 -32.69 31.61 2.46
N GLN A 31 -32.90 32.29 1.34
CA GLN A 31 -32.46 31.83 0.03
C GLN A 31 -30.99 32.18 -0.23
N GLY A 32 -30.28 32.61 0.82
CA GLY A 32 -28.94 33.16 0.79
C GLY A 32 -27.94 32.31 1.58
N THR A 33 -26.67 32.43 1.23
CA THR A 33 -25.57 31.74 1.90
C THR A 33 -25.35 32.36 3.29
N SER A 34 -25.53 31.56 4.33
CA SER A 34 -25.42 31.99 5.72
C SER A 34 -23.98 31.87 6.24
N VAL A 35 -23.50 32.90 6.93
CA VAL A 35 -22.13 33.04 7.40
C VAL A 35 -22.14 33.35 8.89
N LEU A 36 -21.38 32.60 9.66
CA LEU A 36 -21.18 32.85 11.09
C LEU A 36 -19.75 33.30 11.36
N PHE A 37 -19.60 34.48 11.96
CA PHE A 37 -18.34 34.94 12.54
C PHE A 37 -18.27 34.56 14.02
N ASP A 38 -17.14 33.99 14.42
CA ASP A 38 -16.85 33.69 15.82
C ASP A 38 -16.39 34.94 16.58
N GLU A 39 -17.24 35.48 17.44
CA GLU A 39 -16.85 36.54 18.37
C GLU A 39 -16.31 35.99 19.69
N TYR A 40 -16.66 34.74 20.03
CA TYR A 40 -16.27 34.16 21.31
C TYR A 40 -14.76 34.01 21.41
N HIS A 41 -14.08 33.51 20.36
CA HIS A 41 -12.62 33.35 20.39
C HIS A 41 -11.85 34.52 19.77
N ALA A 42 -12.50 35.42 19.02
CA ALA A 42 -11.82 36.53 18.34
C ALA A 42 -11.11 37.49 19.32
N ASN A 43 -9.92 37.97 18.91
CA ASN A 43 -9.15 38.91 19.72
C ASN A 43 -9.79 40.31 19.81
N TRP A 44 -10.63 40.67 18.83
CA TRP A 44 -11.35 41.93 18.77
C TRP A 44 -12.71 41.75 18.08
N ASN A 45 -13.65 42.67 18.29
CA ASN A 45 -15.01 42.54 17.77
C ASN A 45 -15.04 42.73 16.23
N PRO A 46 -15.30 41.67 15.44
CA PRO A 46 -15.24 41.73 13.98
C PRO A 46 -16.26 42.71 13.37
N SER A 47 -17.49 42.72 13.90
CA SER A 47 -18.62 43.49 13.34
C SER A 47 -18.33 44.98 13.18
N THR A 48 -17.40 45.54 13.98
CA THR A 48 -17.06 46.96 13.96
C THR A 48 -16.03 47.36 12.91
N GLN A 49 -15.20 46.42 12.42
CA GLN A 49 -14.09 46.75 11.51
C GLN A 49 -14.26 46.19 10.10
N ILE A 50 -15.00 45.10 9.91
CA ILE A 50 -15.23 44.50 8.58
C ILE A 50 -16.58 44.89 7.95
N TYR A 51 -17.20 45.97 8.44
CA TYR A 51 -18.55 46.40 8.02
C TYR A 51 -18.71 46.65 6.51
N GLN A 52 -17.65 47.06 5.80
CA GLN A 52 -17.74 47.29 4.35
C GLN A 52 -17.82 45.99 3.55
N ILE A 53 -17.01 44.98 3.89
CA ILE A 53 -17.09 43.69 3.21
C ILE A 53 -18.41 42.98 3.58
N ILE A 54 -18.90 43.15 4.82
CA ILE A 54 -20.24 42.69 5.22
C ILE A 54 -21.31 43.30 4.31
N TYR A 55 -21.28 44.62 4.08
CA TYR A 55 -22.23 45.28 3.19
C TYR A 55 -22.17 44.72 1.76
N ASP A 56 -20.97 44.47 1.23
CA ASP A 56 -20.80 43.86 -0.08
C ASP A 56 -21.37 42.44 -0.14
N LEU A 57 -21.17 41.63 0.92
CA LEU A 57 -21.71 40.27 1.03
C LEU A 57 -23.23 40.27 1.15
N GLU A 58 -23.81 41.11 2.00
CA GLU A 58 -25.26 41.27 2.12
C GLU A 58 -25.89 41.71 0.79
N SER A 59 -25.22 42.56 0.02
CA SER A 59 -25.65 42.95 -1.33
C SER A 59 -25.66 41.79 -2.33
N ARG A 60 -24.95 40.71 -2.02
CA ARG A 60 -24.87 39.45 -2.75
C ARG A 60 -25.72 38.34 -2.12
N GLU A 61 -26.70 38.72 -1.30
CA GLU A 61 -27.64 37.80 -0.65
C GLU A 61 -27.01 36.88 0.41
N TYR A 62 -25.81 37.18 0.92
CA TYR A 62 -25.29 36.51 2.10
C TYR A 62 -26.04 36.99 3.36
N ILE A 63 -26.25 36.08 4.31
CA ILE A 63 -26.75 36.41 5.65
C ILE A 63 -25.58 36.31 6.63
N ILE A 64 -25.24 37.42 7.28
CA ILE A 64 -24.07 37.50 8.16
C ILE A 64 -24.53 37.59 9.61
N ASP A 65 -24.12 36.61 10.42
CA ASP A 65 -24.36 36.56 11.85
C ASP A 65 -23.05 36.50 12.65
N PHE A 66 -23.13 36.92 13.91
CA PHE A 66 -22.03 36.96 14.87
C PHE A 66 -22.45 36.21 16.13
N SER A 67 -21.55 35.41 16.69
CA SER A 67 -21.84 34.63 17.91
C SER A 67 -20.74 34.76 18.95
N ASP A 68 -21.13 35.16 20.16
CA ASP A 68 -20.33 35.04 21.40
C ASP A 68 -20.71 33.76 22.18
N ASP A 69 -21.47 32.85 21.57
CA ASP A 69 -21.71 31.51 22.11
C ASP A 69 -20.57 30.55 21.74
N ARG A 70 -20.33 29.56 22.60
CA ARG A 70 -19.37 28.48 22.32
C ARG A 70 -19.78 27.63 21.13
N ILE A 71 -18.78 27.25 20.35
CA ILE A 71 -18.96 26.50 19.11
C ILE A 71 -19.47 25.09 19.41
N ASN A 72 -20.49 24.68 18.67
CA ASN A 72 -21.07 23.35 18.80
C ASN A 72 -21.80 22.97 17.49
N PRO A 73 -22.12 21.68 17.28
CA PRO A 73 -22.71 21.25 16.01
C PRO A 73 -24.09 21.84 15.75
N SER A 74 -24.90 22.08 16.79
CA SER A 74 -26.22 22.68 16.62
C SER A 74 -26.14 24.14 16.16
N LEU A 75 -25.15 24.89 16.63
CA LEU A 75 -24.85 26.23 16.14
C LEU A 75 -24.39 26.18 14.68
N LEU A 76 -23.33 25.41 14.38
CA LEU A 76 -22.72 25.38 13.05
C LEU A 76 -23.66 24.83 11.96
N SER A 77 -24.54 23.88 12.30
CA SER A 77 -25.50 23.28 11.34
C SER A 77 -26.51 24.25 10.73
N GLN A 78 -26.61 25.47 11.29
CA GLN A 78 -27.48 26.52 10.78
C GLN A 78 -26.81 27.39 9.71
N TYR A 79 -25.50 27.22 9.49
CA TYR A 79 -24.69 28.09 8.65
C TYR A 79 -24.03 27.32 7.50
N ASN A 80 -23.70 28.02 6.41
CA ASN A 80 -22.94 27.48 5.29
C ASN A 80 -21.44 27.75 5.45
N ILE A 81 -21.08 28.91 5.99
CA ILE A 81 -19.69 29.35 6.17
C ILE A 81 -19.46 29.70 7.64
N PHE A 82 -18.31 29.28 8.18
CA PHE A 82 -17.81 29.68 9.48
C PHE A 82 -16.50 30.45 9.32
N VAL A 83 -16.36 31.57 10.03
CA VAL A 83 -15.20 32.45 9.94
C VAL A 83 -14.53 32.59 11.30
N LEU A 84 -13.25 32.21 11.35
CA LEU A 84 -12.35 32.42 12.47
C LEU A 84 -11.44 33.61 12.17
N MET A 85 -11.54 34.65 12.98
CA MET A 85 -10.70 35.84 12.86
C MET A 85 -9.82 35.98 14.10
N GLU A 86 -8.51 35.85 13.91
CA GLU A 86 -7.51 36.04 14.96
C GLU A 86 -7.89 35.42 16.32
N PRO A 87 -8.15 34.11 16.40
CA PRO A 87 -8.63 33.49 17.63
C PRO A 87 -7.57 33.56 18.74
N SER A 88 -7.91 34.14 19.89
CA SER A 88 -7.01 34.33 21.06
C SER A 88 -7.36 33.49 22.27
N LYS A 89 -8.42 32.68 22.18
CA LYS A 89 -8.83 31.76 23.25
C LYS A 89 -8.70 30.32 22.77
N ASP A 90 -8.27 29.44 23.68
CA ASP A 90 -8.14 28.02 23.40
C ASP A 90 -9.50 27.38 23.07
N PHE A 91 -9.49 26.47 22.09
CA PHE A 91 -10.63 25.65 21.74
C PHE A 91 -10.64 24.36 22.57
N SER A 92 -11.80 23.95 23.07
CA SER A 92 -11.98 22.61 23.64
C SER A 92 -11.99 21.54 22.55
N ASP A 93 -11.68 20.29 22.89
CA ASP A 93 -11.73 19.16 21.94
C ASP A 93 -13.11 19.02 21.28
N TYR A 94 -14.19 19.37 22.00
CA TYR A 94 -15.55 19.37 21.46
C TYR A 94 -15.77 20.45 20.39
N GLU A 95 -15.21 21.65 20.59
CA GLU A 95 -15.27 22.74 19.60
C GLU A 95 -14.45 22.39 18.36
N LYS A 96 -13.23 21.86 18.55
CA LYS A 96 -12.36 21.38 17.46
C LYS A 96 -13.06 20.33 16.60
N GLU A 97 -13.64 19.31 17.23
CA GLU A 97 -14.39 18.26 16.54
C GLU A 97 -15.65 18.79 15.85
N SER A 98 -16.33 19.77 16.44
CA SER A 98 -17.50 20.41 15.82
C SER A 98 -17.11 21.13 14.53
N ILE A 99 -15.99 21.86 14.51
CA ILE A 99 -15.49 22.57 13.33
C ILE A 99 -15.03 21.56 12.28
N ARG A 100 -14.27 20.54 12.68
CA ARG A 100 -13.81 19.47 11.78
C ARG A 100 -14.99 18.79 11.09
N SER A 101 -15.99 18.38 11.87
CA SER A 101 -17.20 17.75 11.35
C SER A 101 -18.03 18.68 10.47
N PHE A 102 -18.10 19.98 10.80
CA PHE A 102 -18.78 20.97 9.97
C PHE A 102 -18.15 21.05 8.56
N VAL A 103 -16.81 21.16 8.47
CA VAL A 103 -16.11 21.18 7.18
C VAL A 103 -16.28 19.84 6.45
N GLU A 104 -16.07 18.72 7.15
CA GLU A 104 -16.22 17.39 6.56
C GLU A 104 -17.60 17.17 5.90
N ASN A 105 -18.64 17.78 6.46
CA ASN A 105 -20.02 17.70 5.95
C ASN A 105 -20.42 18.80 4.95
N GLY A 106 -19.46 19.54 4.39
CA GLY A 106 -19.74 20.53 3.33
C GLY A 106 -19.73 21.98 3.79
N GLY A 107 -19.46 22.22 5.07
CA GLY A 107 -19.28 23.56 5.60
C GLY A 107 -18.01 24.22 5.05
N GLY A 108 -18.10 25.52 4.82
CA GLY A 108 -16.98 26.34 4.41
C GLY A 108 -16.28 27.00 5.59
N LEU A 109 -14.95 26.95 5.67
CA LEU A 109 -14.17 27.58 6.73
C LEU A 109 -13.22 28.65 6.18
N ILE A 110 -13.27 29.85 6.75
CA ILE A 110 -12.30 30.92 6.50
C ILE A 110 -11.54 31.20 7.78
N ILE A 111 -10.21 31.19 7.71
CA ILE A 111 -9.30 31.45 8.84
C ILE A 111 -8.44 32.65 8.49
N LEU A 112 -8.57 33.73 9.26
CA LEU A 112 -7.81 34.96 9.08
C LEU A 112 -6.83 35.12 10.25
N GLY A 113 -5.54 35.22 9.93
CA GLY A 113 -4.48 35.46 10.92
C GLY A 113 -4.00 36.92 10.90
N ASP A 114 -3.42 37.39 12.00
CA ASP A 114 -2.58 38.58 12.05
C ASP A 114 -1.37 38.24 12.92
N CYS A 115 -0.19 38.29 12.34
CA CYS A 115 1.05 37.83 12.95
C CYS A 115 1.97 38.98 13.41
N ASP A 116 1.52 40.25 13.35
CA ASP A 116 2.33 41.40 13.77
C ASP A 116 2.47 41.52 15.29
N ARG A 117 1.37 41.41 16.04
CA ARG A 117 1.30 41.95 17.41
C ARG A 117 1.04 40.96 18.53
N VAL A 118 0.52 39.78 18.21
CA VAL A 118 -0.25 38.98 19.18
C VAL A 118 0.42 37.63 19.47
N MET A 119 1.39 37.23 18.64
CA MET A 119 1.97 35.89 18.66
C MET A 119 2.98 35.63 19.79
N SER A 120 3.58 36.66 20.41
CA SER A 120 4.53 36.47 21.53
C SER A 120 4.01 36.85 22.92
N SER A 121 3.05 37.77 23.03
CA SER A 121 2.50 38.20 24.32
C SER A 121 1.06 37.76 24.59
N GLU A 122 0.27 37.42 23.56
CA GLU A 122 -1.18 37.15 23.67
C GLU A 122 -1.59 35.73 23.20
N GLY A 123 -0.71 34.96 22.57
CA GLY A 123 -0.84 33.50 22.47
C GLY A 123 -1.74 32.95 21.34
N ILE A 124 -2.11 33.76 20.33
CA ILE A 124 -3.03 33.32 19.24
C ILE A 124 -2.47 32.21 18.33
N LEU A 125 -1.14 31.95 18.32
CA LEU A 125 -0.53 30.93 17.44
C LEU A 125 -1.07 29.54 17.74
N ALA A 126 -1.22 29.22 19.03
CA ALA A 126 -1.69 27.93 19.46
C ALA A 126 -3.18 27.74 19.12
N PRO A 127 -4.11 28.66 19.47
CA PRO A 127 -5.51 28.56 19.08
C PRO A 127 -5.76 28.51 17.57
N ILE A 128 -5.06 29.32 16.75
CA ILE A 128 -5.30 29.32 15.30
C ILE A 128 -4.83 28.00 14.67
N ASN A 129 -3.64 27.52 15.06
CA ASN A 129 -3.08 26.27 14.56
C ASN A 129 -3.77 25.02 15.14
N ASP A 130 -4.41 25.12 16.31
CA ASP A 130 -5.27 24.08 16.87
C ASP A 130 -6.45 23.74 15.94
N ILE A 131 -6.87 24.68 15.08
CA ILE A 131 -7.88 24.46 14.07
C ILE A 131 -7.28 24.25 12.69
N SER A 132 -6.42 25.16 12.22
CA SER A 132 -5.97 25.16 10.83
C SER A 132 -5.13 23.92 10.47
N SER A 133 -4.36 23.38 11.42
CA SER A 133 -3.49 22.21 11.19
C SER A 133 -4.27 20.94 10.86
N MET A 134 -5.54 20.83 11.33
CA MET A 134 -6.43 19.73 10.97
C MET A 134 -6.69 19.63 9.47
N PHE A 135 -6.48 20.74 8.74
CA PHE A 135 -6.70 20.87 7.31
C PHE A 135 -5.39 21.07 6.53
N GLY A 136 -4.25 20.74 7.14
CA GLY A 136 -2.93 20.81 6.50
C GLY A 136 -2.35 22.23 6.40
N ILE A 137 -2.86 23.20 7.16
CA ILE A 137 -2.39 24.60 7.12
C ILE A 137 -1.87 25.02 8.48
N GLU A 138 -0.63 25.48 8.57
CA GLU A 138 -0.07 26.05 9.79
C GLU A 138 0.40 27.49 9.57
N PHE A 139 -0.01 28.39 10.45
CA PHE A 139 0.47 29.77 10.50
C PHE A 139 1.84 29.79 11.19
N ASN A 140 2.81 30.50 10.60
CA ASN A 140 4.13 30.66 11.18
C ASN A 140 4.21 31.87 12.11
N ASN A 141 5.03 31.77 13.16
CA ASN A 141 5.42 32.92 13.98
C ASN A 141 6.53 33.74 13.30
N ASP A 142 6.19 34.35 12.17
CA ASP A 142 7.07 35.22 11.40
C ASP A 142 6.30 36.42 10.82
N ARG A 143 7.01 37.24 10.04
CA ARG A 143 6.43 38.35 9.30
C ARG A 143 6.97 38.34 7.88
N VAL A 144 6.09 38.53 6.91
CA VAL A 144 6.47 38.71 5.52
C VAL A 144 6.85 40.18 5.28
N ILE A 145 8.07 40.40 4.81
CA ILE A 145 8.54 41.69 4.30
C ILE A 145 9.05 41.52 2.88
N ASP A 146 9.12 42.62 2.14
CA ASP A 146 9.69 42.66 0.81
C ASP A 146 10.57 43.90 0.68
N SER A 147 11.72 43.81 0.02
CA SER A 147 12.63 44.96 -0.13
C SER A 147 12.33 45.85 -1.35
N GLU A 148 11.53 45.38 -2.31
CA GLU A 148 11.21 46.11 -3.54
C GLU A 148 9.71 46.36 -3.71
N LYS A 149 8.86 45.42 -3.30
CA LYS A 149 7.40 45.45 -3.45
C LYS A 149 6.71 45.87 -2.16
N GLN A 150 7.04 47.06 -1.67
CA GLN A 150 6.37 47.67 -0.52
C GLN A 150 5.36 48.73 -0.94
N ILE A 151 4.35 48.94 -0.11
CA ILE A 151 3.45 50.09 -0.26
C ILE A 151 4.27 51.37 -0.09
N SER A 152 4.13 52.31 -1.03
CA SER A 152 4.92 53.54 -0.98
C SER A 152 4.43 54.48 0.14
N GLY A 153 5.33 55.31 0.68
CA GLY A 153 4.96 56.36 1.64
C GLY A 153 4.04 57.46 1.07
N THR A 154 3.75 57.44 -0.24
CA THR A 154 2.74 58.28 -0.90
C THR A 154 1.36 57.62 -0.97
N GLU A 155 1.29 56.30 -0.76
CA GLU A 155 0.05 55.52 -0.67
C GLU A 155 -0.43 55.34 0.78
N THR A 156 0.36 55.80 1.77
CA THR A 156 0.03 55.73 3.21
C THR A 156 0.20 57.10 3.89
N THR A 157 -0.57 57.37 4.95
CA THR A 157 -0.61 58.68 5.61
C THR A 157 0.46 58.89 6.69
N SER A 158 1.74 58.48 6.47
CA SER A 158 2.95 58.80 7.29
C SER A 158 3.60 57.66 8.14
N TRP A 159 3.55 56.39 7.72
CA TRP A 159 4.19 55.27 8.46
C TRP A 159 5.38 54.64 7.73
N ASN A 160 6.26 53.95 8.49
CA ASN A 160 7.35 53.15 7.93
C ASN A 160 6.74 51.98 7.12
N PRO A 161 6.99 51.88 5.80
CA PRO A 161 6.39 50.88 4.94
C PRO A 161 6.92 49.45 5.17
N GLU A 162 7.88 49.27 6.07
CA GLU A 162 8.41 47.95 6.43
C GLU A 162 7.27 47.01 6.91
N GLY A 163 7.02 45.98 6.09
CA GLY A 163 5.98 44.98 6.31
C GLY A 163 4.61 45.29 5.71
N PHE A 164 4.45 46.41 4.99
CA PHE A 164 3.35 46.58 4.05
C PHE A 164 3.78 46.10 2.68
N VAL A 165 3.52 44.82 2.37
CA VAL A 165 3.97 44.21 1.12
C VAL A 165 2.86 44.15 0.09
N ILE A 166 3.24 44.24 -1.18
CA ILE A 166 2.35 44.00 -2.30
C ILE A 166 2.61 42.57 -2.77
N VAL A 167 1.64 41.68 -2.60
CA VAL A 167 1.73 40.29 -3.07
C VAL A 167 1.16 40.24 -4.48
N SER A 168 1.98 39.79 -5.44
CA SER A 168 1.60 39.71 -6.85
C SER A 168 1.84 38.35 -7.50
N ASN A 169 2.42 37.40 -6.74
CA ASN A 169 2.60 36.02 -7.19
C ASN A 169 1.38 35.18 -6.78
N LEU A 170 0.39 35.09 -7.67
CA LEU A 170 -0.90 34.44 -7.46
C LEU A 170 -1.07 33.33 -8.49
N ILE A 171 -1.41 32.11 -8.05
CA ILE A 171 -1.74 31.03 -9.00
C ILE A 171 -3.18 31.18 -9.49
N HIS A 172 -3.48 30.64 -10.67
CA HIS A 172 -4.83 30.70 -11.22
C HIS A 172 -5.78 29.79 -10.43
N HIS A 173 -6.70 30.40 -9.69
CA HIS A 173 -7.70 29.74 -8.86
C HIS A 173 -9.00 30.57 -8.85
N PRO A 174 -10.19 29.99 -8.60
CA PRO A 174 -11.41 30.79 -8.42
C PRO A 174 -11.25 31.95 -7.43
N VAL A 175 -10.55 31.72 -6.32
CA VAL A 175 -10.26 32.73 -5.28
C VAL A 175 -9.42 33.89 -5.82
N THR A 176 -8.45 33.63 -6.70
CA THR A 176 -7.55 34.66 -7.25
C THR A 176 -8.05 35.21 -8.60
N ARG A 177 -9.26 34.82 -9.05
CA ARG A 177 -9.81 35.25 -10.34
C ARG A 177 -9.96 36.76 -10.39
N GLY A 178 -9.28 37.40 -11.34
CA GLY A 178 -9.33 38.86 -11.52
C GLY A 178 -8.53 39.64 -10.47
N VAL A 179 -7.74 38.96 -9.63
CA VAL A 179 -6.85 39.55 -8.63
C VAL A 179 -5.43 39.53 -9.19
N ASN A 180 -4.86 40.71 -9.44
CA ASN A 180 -3.48 40.81 -9.96
C ASN A 180 -2.46 41.06 -8.86
N ASP A 181 -2.87 41.80 -7.84
CA ASP A 181 -2.07 42.14 -6.67
C ASP A 181 -2.97 42.47 -5.49
N ILE A 182 -2.47 42.20 -4.30
CA ILE A 182 -3.12 42.52 -3.03
C ILE A 182 -2.15 43.26 -2.12
N GLY A 183 -2.69 44.12 -1.26
CA GLY A 183 -1.95 44.60 -0.11
C GLY A 183 -1.99 43.53 0.98
N TYR A 184 -0.83 43.26 1.56
CA TYR A 184 -0.65 42.31 2.65
C TYR A 184 0.12 43.03 3.75
N CYS A 185 -0.55 43.32 4.85
CA CYS A 185 -0.05 44.17 5.90
C CYS A 185 0.38 43.30 7.08
N TRP A 186 1.69 43.22 7.30
CA TRP A 186 2.28 42.58 8.49
C TRP A 186 1.87 41.13 8.78
N GLY A 187 1.29 40.44 7.80
CA GLY A 187 0.94 39.03 7.94
C GLY A 187 2.13 38.09 7.97
N CYS A 188 1.85 36.84 8.34
CA CYS A 188 2.82 35.74 8.42
C CYS A 188 2.84 34.87 7.17
N SER A 189 3.84 34.00 7.08
CA SER A 189 3.85 32.91 6.13
C SER A 189 3.07 31.70 6.65
N LEU A 190 2.65 30.84 5.72
CA LEU A 190 1.99 29.57 6.00
C LEU A 190 2.95 28.40 5.70
N GLU A 191 2.82 27.33 6.46
CA GLU A 191 3.36 26.01 6.16
C GLU A 191 2.21 25.10 5.74
N LEU A 192 2.44 24.29 4.71
CA LEU A 192 1.40 23.45 4.13
C LEU A 192 1.79 21.98 4.17
N GLN A 193 0.79 21.15 4.45
CA GLN A 193 0.78 19.72 4.22
C GLN A 193 -0.44 19.37 3.37
N PRO A 194 -0.38 18.32 2.54
CA PRO A 194 -1.56 17.81 1.86
C PRO A 194 -2.74 17.62 2.83
N PRO A 195 -3.99 17.93 2.41
CA PRO A 195 -4.41 18.30 1.06
C PRO A 195 -4.28 19.81 0.74
N ALA A 196 -3.70 20.61 1.63
CA ALA A 196 -3.62 22.06 1.44
C ALA A 196 -2.65 22.48 0.33
N VAL A 197 -3.03 23.54 -0.40
CA VAL A 197 -2.25 24.12 -1.51
C VAL A 197 -2.14 25.63 -1.36
N GLY A 198 -0.99 26.18 -1.77
CA GLY A 198 -0.76 27.63 -1.76
C GLY A 198 -1.42 28.31 -2.95
N LEU A 199 -2.12 29.42 -2.70
CA LEU A 199 -2.77 30.25 -3.72
C LEU A 199 -2.04 31.56 -4.02
N ALA A 200 -1.35 32.11 -3.02
CA ALA A 200 -0.57 33.34 -3.13
C ALA A 200 0.78 33.16 -2.41
N PHE A 201 1.83 33.72 -3.02
CA PHE A 201 3.20 33.52 -2.60
C PHE A 201 3.96 34.84 -2.49
N GLY A 202 5.07 34.84 -1.74
CA GLY A 202 6.01 35.95 -1.71
C GLY A 202 6.56 36.26 -3.12
N ASN A 203 6.97 37.51 -3.32
CA ASN A 203 7.69 37.90 -4.53
C ASN A 203 9.17 37.49 -4.40
N PRO A 204 9.99 37.52 -5.47
CA PRO A 204 11.41 37.12 -5.42
C PRO A 204 12.26 37.83 -4.35
N THR A 205 11.87 39.03 -3.94
CA THR A 205 12.55 39.86 -2.92
C THR A 205 11.90 39.81 -1.54
N SER A 206 10.89 38.96 -1.39
CA SER A 206 10.21 38.72 -0.12
C SER A 206 11.04 37.84 0.80
N ILE A 207 10.96 38.10 2.10
CA ILE A 207 11.60 37.35 3.18
C ILE A 207 10.59 37.19 4.30
N ALA A 208 10.54 36.00 4.90
CA ALA A 208 9.84 35.74 6.15
C ALA A 208 10.81 35.06 7.15
N GLY A 209 10.70 35.34 8.45
CA GLY A 209 11.49 34.66 9.49
C GLY A 209 11.92 35.54 10.67
N THR A 210 12.82 35.02 11.52
CA THR A 210 13.28 35.68 12.75
C THR A 210 14.14 36.93 12.49
N GLY A 211 13.90 38.02 13.22
CA GLY A 211 14.82 39.18 13.28
C GLY A 211 14.40 40.42 12.48
N ILE A 212 13.18 40.44 11.93
CA ILE A 212 12.63 41.58 11.20
C ILE A 212 11.74 42.40 12.15
N LEU A 213 12.34 43.15 13.08
CA LEU A 213 11.70 44.12 14.00
C LEU A 213 11.19 43.60 15.37
N LEU A 214 10.96 42.30 15.59
CA LEU A 214 10.54 41.76 16.91
C LEU A 214 11.45 40.61 17.37
N GLN A 215 11.85 40.64 18.65
CA GLN A 215 12.80 39.66 19.24
C GLN A 215 12.18 38.28 19.49
N ASP A 216 10.86 38.16 19.41
CA ASP A 216 10.10 36.95 19.79
C ASP A 216 9.60 36.13 18.59
N LEU A 217 9.97 36.49 17.36
CA LEU A 217 9.65 35.69 16.17
C LEU A 217 10.53 34.43 16.16
N THR A 218 9.91 33.28 15.90
CA THR A 218 10.56 31.95 15.91
C THR A 218 10.43 31.19 14.59
N GLY A 219 9.71 31.73 13.61
CA GLY A 219 9.51 31.11 12.30
C GLY A 219 10.81 30.94 11.52
N LYS A 220 10.89 29.87 10.73
CA LYS A 220 12.04 29.56 9.88
C LYS A 220 12.20 30.62 8.79
N GLU A 221 13.44 30.94 8.45
CA GLU A 221 13.71 31.87 7.35
C GLU A 221 13.26 31.27 6.01
N LYS A 222 12.34 31.96 5.33
CA LYS A 222 11.84 31.66 3.99
C LYS A 222 12.11 32.86 3.08
N LYS A 223 12.27 32.61 1.78
CA LYS A 223 12.59 33.65 0.79
C LYS A 223 11.82 33.43 -0.48
N GLY A 224 11.55 34.53 -1.18
CA GLY A 224 11.02 34.47 -2.52
C GLY A 224 9.63 33.83 -2.56
N GLU A 225 9.47 32.95 -3.55
CA GLU A 225 8.22 32.27 -3.86
C GLU A 225 7.94 31.06 -2.96
N ASP A 226 8.88 30.68 -2.09
CA ASP A 226 8.66 29.61 -1.08
C ASP A 226 7.78 30.09 0.10
N ILE A 227 7.55 31.40 0.20
CA ILE A 227 6.70 32.01 1.22
C ILE A 227 5.25 31.88 0.76
N VAL A 228 4.45 31.01 1.38
CA VAL A 228 3.00 30.97 1.16
C VAL A 228 2.32 31.99 2.05
N VAL A 229 1.35 32.75 1.53
CA VAL A 229 0.58 33.74 2.34
C VAL A 229 -0.94 33.53 2.31
N LEU A 230 -1.45 32.88 1.26
CA LEU A 230 -2.84 32.45 1.13
C LEU A 230 -2.84 30.97 0.73
N ALA A 231 -3.62 30.15 1.42
CA ALA A 231 -3.75 28.73 1.17
C ALA A 231 -5.21 28.30 1.13
N ALA A 232 -5.47 27.22 0.40
CA ALA A 232 -6.75 26.57 0.30
C ALA A 232 -6.60 25.07 0.55
N ALA A 233 -7.64 24.45 1.11
CA ALA A 233 -7.78 23.01 1.18
C ALA A 233 -9.23 22.64 0.86
N GLU A 234 -9.43 21.50 0.21
CA GLU A 234 -10.73 20.82 0.18
C GLU A 234 -10.63 19.67 1.17
N TYR A 235 -11.64 19.46 2.02
CA TYR A 235 -11.60 18.44 3.07
C TYR A 235 -12.99 17.88 3.32
N GLY A 236 -13.15 16.56 3.18
CA GLY A 236 -14.49 15.96 3.11
C GLY A 236 -15.29 16.63 1.99
N MET A 237 -16.51 17.07 2.25
CA MET A 237 -17.30 17.83 1.26
C MET A 237 -17.08 19.35 1.33
N GLY A 238 -16.30 19.83 2.30
CA GLY A 238 -16.12 21.25 2.58
C GLY A 238 -14.84 21.84 2.00
N LYS A 239 -14.67 23.13 2.24
CA LYS A 239 -13.55 23.94 1.76
C LYS A 239 -13.00 24.80 2.88
N VAL A 240 -11.69 24.97 2.89
CA VAL A 240 -10.97 25.77 3.88
C VAL A 240 -10.11 26.80 3.15
N LEU A 241 -10.17 28.06 3.58
CA LEU A 241 -9.24 29.10 3.19
C LEU A 241 -8.54 29.66 4.41
N ALA A 242 -7.25 29.90 4.28
CA ALA A 242 -6.44 30.55 5.29
C ALA A 242 -5.54 31.61 4.68
N ILE A 243 -5.48 32.78 5.29
CA ILE A 243 -4.57 33.87 4.90
C ILE A 243 -3.91 34.46 6.14
N GLY A 244 -2.60 34.65 6.09
CA GLY A 244 -1.81 35.10 7.24
C GLY A 244 -1.96 36.58 7.60
N ASP A 245 -2.89 37.30 6.95
CA ASP A 245 -3.23 38.69 7.20
C ASP A 245 -4.76 38.86 7.27
N THR A 246 -5.24 39.68 8.20
CA THR A 246 -6.65 40.03 8.40
C THR A 246 -6.92 41.48 7.98
N ASP A 247 -5.91 42.34 7.98
CA ASP A 247 -6.05 43.78 7.72
C ASP A 247 -6.68 44.04 6.34
N PHE A 248 -6.42 43.17 5.34
CA PHE A 248 -6.93 43.33 3.98
C PHE A 248 -8.47 43.37 3.89
N LEU A 249 -9.19 42.86 4.91
CA LEU A 249 -10.65 42.95 5.00
C LEU A 249 -11.16 44.11 5.87
N VAL A 250 -10.27 44.76 6.62
CA VAL A 250 -10.63 45.80 7.59
C VAL A 250 -10.89 47.14 6.90
N ALA A 251 -12.10 47.65 7.12
CA ALA A 251 -12.51 48.99 6.77
C ALA A 251 -12.28 49.95 7.94
N GLY A 252 -11.75 51.13 7.65
CA GLY A 252 -11.54 52.17 8.67
C GLY A 252 -10.12 52.24 9.23
N HIS A 253 -9.15 51.62 8.57
CA HIS A 253 -7.78 52.07 8.75
C HIS A 253 -7.65 53.48 8.16
N ASP A 254 -7.78 54.51 9.03
CA ASP A 254 -7.55 55.93 8.75
C ASP A 254 -6.21 56.24 8.06
N ARG A 255 -5.34 55.24 8.00
CA ARG A 255 -4.01 55.19 7.38
C ARG A 255 -3.99 55.24 5.85
N PHE A 256 -5.11 54.99 5.16
CA PHE A 256 -5.18 54.88 3.69
C PHE A 256 -6.00 55.98 2.99
N GLY A 257 -6.38 57.04 3.70
CA GLY A 257 -6.90 58.29 3.09
C GLY A 257 -8.28 58.22 2.44
N ASP A 258 -8.90 57.03 2.36
CA ASP A 258 -10.26 56.78 1.87
C ASP A 258 -11.12 56.13 2.98
N HIS A 259 -12.43 56.32 2.92
CA HIS A 259 -13.40 55.77 3.88
C HIS A 259 -13.41 54.24 3.93
N ASP A 260 -13.03 53.59 2.82
CA ASP A 260 -13.00 52.13 2.69
C ASP A 260 -11.67 51.50 3.17
N GLY A 261 -10.70 52.31 3.60
CA GLY A 261 -9.47 51.83 4.24
C GLY A 261 -8.62 50.91 3.36
N PHE A 262 -8.13 49.81 3.95
CA PHE A 262 -7.25 48.86 3.26
C PHE A 262 -8.02 47.87 2.37
N LEU A 263 -9.33 47.73 2.57
CA LEU A 263 -10.21 46.92 1.72
C LEU A 263 -10.27 47.45 0.27
N SER A 264 -10.28 48.77 0.08
CA SER A 264 -10.27 49.38 -1.27
C SER A 264 -8.87 49.41 -1.91
N PHE A 265 -7.83 48.99 -1.18
CA PHE A 265 -6.48 48.96 -1.71
C PHE A 265 -6.32 47.81 -2.72
N ARG A 266 -5.89 48.16 -3.95
CA ARG A 266 -5.66 47.21 -5.04
C ARG A 266 -6.87 46.28 -5.26
N HIS A 267 -6.67 44.97 -5.21
CA HIS A 267 -7.71 43.97 -5.42
C HIS A 267 -8.13 43.27 -4.11
N ASN A 268 -7.85 43.85 -2.94
CA ASN A 268 -8.20 43.26 -1.64
C ASN A 268 -9.69 42.94 -1.53
N ARG A 269 -10.57 43.90 -1.87
CA ARG A 269 -12.01 43.68 -1.92
C ARG A 269 -12.40 42.53 -2.84
N GLN A 270 -11.82 42.45 -4.03
CA GLN A 270 -12.14 41.37 -4.99
C GLN A 270 -11.69 40.01 -4.47
N LEU A 271 -10.49 39.93 -3.87
CA LEU A 271 -10.00 38.71 -3.23
C LEU A 271 -10.97 38.28 -2.13
N GLY A 272 -11.30 39.17 -1.20
CA GLY A 272 -12.21 38.88 -0.10
C GLY A 272 -13.55 38.31 -0.59
N LEU A 273 -14.17 38.94 -1.58
CA LEU A 273 -15.42 38.45 -2.16
C LEU A 273 -15.27 37.07 -2.82
N ASN A 274 -14.18 36.84 -3.57
CA ASN A 274 -13.92 35.55 -4.18
C ASN A 274 -13.68 34.44 -3.13
N MET A 275 -13.14 34.77 -1.96
CA MET A 275 -12.95 33.81 -0.87
C MET A 275 -14.29 33.30 -0.34
N PHE A 276 -15.24 34.20 -0.07
CA PHE A 276 -16.59 33.83 0.36
C PHE A 276 -17.38 33.10 -0.73
N ASP A 277 -17.23 33.53 -2.00
CA ASP A 277 -17.86 32.86 -3.13
C ASP A 277 -17.35 31.40 -3.23
N TRP A 278 -16.03 31.17 -3.22
CA TRP A 278 -15.45 29.83 -3.39
C TRP A 278 -15.74 28.89 -2.21
N VAL A 279 -15.61 29.38 -0.97
CA VAL A 279 -15.85 28.59 0.25
C VAL A 279 -17.34 28.28 0.44
N GLY A 280 -18.24 29.16 -0.01
CA GLY A 280 -19.69 28.94 0.05
C GLY A 280 -20.25 28.04 -1.05
N GLU A 281 -19.48 27.71 -2.08
CA GLU A 281 -19.91 26.81 -3.15
C GLU A 281 -19.96 25.34 -2.67
N GLU A 282 -21.16 24.76 -2.65
CA GLU A 282 -21.38 23.34 -2.30
C GLU A 282 -20.56 22.38 -3.17
N SER A 283 -19.80 21.49 -2.54
CA SER A 283 -19.19 20.34 -3.23
C SER A 283 -20.20 19.21 -3.40
N LYS A 284 -20.11 18.49 -4.53
CA LYS A 284 -20.97 17.32 -4.82
C LYS A 284 -20.35 15.99 -4.44
N THR A 285 -19.05 15.97 -4.19
CA THR A 285 -18.27 14.77 -3.88
C THR A 285 -17.25 15.09 -2.79
N PRO A 286 -16.94 14.14 -1.90
CA PRO A 286 -15.81 14.29 -0.99
C PRO A 286 -14.50 14.56 -1.75
N ALA A 287 -13.63 15.37 -1.17
CA ALA A 287 -12.26 15.58 -1.59
C ALA A 287 -11.46 14.28 -1.47
N ASP A 288 -10.63 14.03 -2.48
CA ASP A 288 -9.78 12.86 -2.66
C ASP A 288 -8.56 13.36 -3.44
N TYR A 289 -7.59 13.92 -2.70
CA TYR A 289 -6.51 14.75 -3.22
C TYR A 289 -5.60 13.97 -4.18
N ASP A 290 -5.30 12.71 -3.87
CA ASP A 290 -4.43 11.86 -4.69
C ASP A 290 -5.22 10.94 -5.66
N GLY A 291 -6.54 10.86 -5.51
CA GLY A 291 -7.43 10.13 -6.40
C GLY A 291 -7.24 8.62 -6.27
N ASP A 292 -6.95 8.11 -5.07
CA ASP A 292 -6.85 6.69 -4.77
C ASP A 292 -8.23 6.05 -4.46
N GLY A 293 -9.27 6.88 -4.30
CA GLY A 293 -10.64 6.47 -4.02
C GLY A 293 -11.02 6.48 -2.54
N VAL A 294 -10.11 6.86 -1.64
CA VAL A 294 -10.33 7.09 -0.22
C VAL A 294 -10.40 8.60 0.02
N PRO A 295 -11.52 9.15 0.52
CA PRO A 295 -11.62 10.58 0.78
C PRO A 295 -10.59 11.07 1.80
N ASP A 296 -10.07 12.29 1.63
CA ASP A 296 -9.01 12.90 2.48
C ASP A 296 -9.34 12.87 3.98
N SER A 297 -10.62 12.92 4.36
CA SER A 297 -11.04 12.87 5.77
C SER A 297 -10.89 11.49 6.41
N SER A 298 -10.77 10.44 5.60
CA SER A 298 -10.58 9.05 5.99
C SER A 298 -9.22 8.49 5.57
N ASP A 299 -8.47 9.23 4.75
CA ASP A 299 -7.16 8.87 4.24
C ASP A 299 -6.05 9.17 5.28
N HIS A 300 -5.29 8.13 5.61
CA HIS A 300 -4.18 8.18 6.56
C HIS A 300 -2.83 8.39 5.87
N CYS A 301 -2.77 8.23 4.55
CA CYS A 301 -1.55 8.20 3.76
C CYS A 301 -1.69 9.10 2.54
N ILE A 302 -2.06 10.36 2.74
CA ILE A 302 -2.31 11.33 1.66
C ILE A 302 -1.13 11.39 0.68
N ASN A 303 -1.40 11.05 -0.59
CA ASN A 303 -0.46 11.04 -1.70
C ASN A 303 0.76 10.13 -1.49
N PRO A 304 0.58 8.80 -1.33
CA PRO A 304 1.69 7.89 -1.12
C PRO A 304 2.39 7.52 -2.44
N GLY A 305 1.90 8.01 -3.57
CA GLY A 305 2.39 7.69 -4.92
C GLY A 305 1.84 6.39 -5.51
N CYS A 306 1.20 5.56 -4.68
CA CYS A 306 0.52 4.33 -5.07
C CYS A 306 -1.01 4.49 -4.95
N LYS A 307 -1.75 4.20 -6.04
CA LYS A 307 -3.22 4.26 -6.06
C LYS A 307 -3.89 2.96 -5.64
N ILE A 308 -3.13 1.88 -5.47
CA ILE A 308 -3.66 0.59 -5.01
C ILE A 308 -3.52 0.57 -3.49
N VAL A 309 -4.59 0.97 -2.82
CA VAL A 309 -4.57 1.25 -1.37
C VAL A 309 -5.51 0.34 -0.59
N ASP A 310 -5.27 0.25 0.71
CA ASP A 310 -6.19 -0.34 1.68
C ASP A 310 -7.36 0.63 1.98
N SER A 311 -8.27 0.24 2.89
CA SER A 311 -9.42 1.08 3.25
C SER A 311 -9.07 2.37 4.00
N ARG A 312 -7.79 2.60 4.31
CA ARG A 312 -7.28 3.79 4.99
C ARG A 312 -6.48 4.69 4.04
N GLY A 313 -6.46 4.40 2.74
CA GLY A 313 -5.70 5.17 1.73
C GLY A 313 -4.20 4.88 1.73
N CYS A 314 -3.75 3.85 2.47
CA CYS A 314 -2.32 3.49 2.50
C CYS A 314 -1.98 2.42 1.46
N PRO A 315 -0.76 2.42 0.88
CA PRO A 315 -0.31 1.39 -0.06
C PRO A 315 -0.62 -0.01 0.46
N LYS A 316 -1.33 -0.77 -0.36
CA LYS A 316 -1.77 -2.11 -0.02
C LYS A 316 -0.66 -3.10 -0.33
N ASP A 317 -0.29 -3.94 0.61
CA ASP A 317 0.58 -5.11 0.42
C ASP A 317 -0.30 -6.34 0.65
N SER A 318 -0.70 -6.99 -0.44
CA SER A 318 -1.73 -8.02 -0.44
C SER A 318 -1.24 -9.39 0.06
N ASP A 319 0.05 -9.70 -0.08
CA ASP A 319 0.63 -10.98 0.36
C ASP A 319 1.59 -10.86 1.54
N ASN A 320 1.87 -9.63 1.96
CA ASN A 320 2.70 -9.25 3.12
C ASN A 320 4.18 -9.63 2.95
N ASP A 321 4.72 -9.54 1.74
CA ASP A 321 6.13 -9.79 1.46
C ASP A 321 7.04 -8.55 1.69
N GLY A 322 6.43 -7.38 1.92
CA GLY A 322 7.11 -6.12 2.19
C GLY A 322 7.28 -5.20 0.98
N LEU A 323 6.77 -5.58 -0.19
CA LEU A 323 6.53 -4.69 -1.33
C LEU A 323 5.03 -4.39 -1.42
N ASP A 324 4.65 -3.13 -1.68
CA ASP A 324 3.25 -2.82 -1.96
C ASP A 324 2.83 -3.27 -3.37
N ASP A 325 1.53 -3.46 -3.57
CA ASP A 325 0.88 -3.92 -4.79
C ASP A 325 1.20 -3.04 -6.03
N CYS A 326 1.71 -1.81 -5.85
CA CYS A 326 2.15 -0.97 -6.96
C CYS A 326 3.58 -1.29 -7.41
N GLU A 327 4.44 -1.74 -6.51
CA GLU A 327 5.83 -2.16 -6.79
C GLU A 327 5.97 -3.68 -7.00
N ASP A 328 4.99 -4.45 -6.54
CA ASP A 328 4.96 -5.91 -6.64
C ASP A 328 4.42 -6.41 -8.00
N ARG A 329 5.21 -7.26 -8.66
CA ARG A 329 4.83 -7.90 -9.92
C ARG A 329 3.89 -9.10 -9.73
N CYS A 330 3.88 -9.70 -8.55
CA CYS A 330 3.02 -10.80 -8.16
C CYS A 330 2.27 -10.51 -6.85
N PRO A 331 1.30 -9.55 -6.84
CA PRO A 331 0.63 -9.03 -5.62
C PRO A 331 -0.14 -10.03 -4.74
N THR A 332 -0.07 -11.33 -4.99
CA THR A 332 -0.80 -12.34 -4.22
C THR A 332 0.06 -13.55 -3.88
N GLU A 333 1.35 -13.52 -4.24
CA GLU A 333 2.27 -14.64 -4.10
C GLU A 333 3.60 -14.13 -3.54
N PRO A 334 3.92 -14.41 -2.26
CA PRO A 334 5.05 -13.76 -1.60
C PRO A 334 6.36 -13.98 -2.34
N GLY A 335 7.10 -12.90 -2.57
CA GLY A 335 8.42 -12.90 -3.14
C GLY A 335 9.42 -12.11 -2.31
N THR A 336 10.40 -11.53 -3.00
CA THR A 336 11.40 -10.65 -2.39
C THR A 336 11.62 -9.43 -3.29
N PRO A 337 12.23 -8.35 -2.78
CA PRO A 337 12.69 -7.24 -3.61
C PRO A 337 13.61 -7.65 -4.77
N ALA A 338 14.39 -8.72 -4.62
CA ALA A 338 15.28 -9.22 -5.68
C ALA A 338 14.50 -9.86 -6.85
N THR A 339 13.32 -10.39 -6.58
CA THR A 339 12.43 -11.03 -7.56
C THR A 339 11.30 -10.10 -8.01
N ASN A 340 11.28 -8.83 -7.55
CA ASN A 340 10.18 -7.88 -7.72
C ASN A 340 8.85 -8.44 -7.19
N GLY A 341 8.88 -9.05 -6.00
CA GLY A 341 7.73 -9.57 -5.27
C GLY A 341 7.14 -10.87 -5.82
N CYS A 342 7.75 -11.47 -6.83
CA CYS A 342 7.36 -12.82 -7.27
C CYS A 342 8.11 -13.93 -6.53
N PRO A 343 7.53 -15.13 -6.36
CA PRO A 343 8.27 -16.28 -5.87
C PRO A 343 9.49 -16.57 -6.75
N ALA A 344 10.61 -16.95 -6.13
CA ALA A 344 11.74 -17.48 -6.89
C ALA A 344 11.31 -18.77 -7.60
N GLY A 345 11.88 -19.01 -8.80
CA GLY A 345 11.69 -20.29 -9.49
C GLY A 345 12.32 -21.44 -8.71
N ASP A 346 12.03 -22.66 -9.12
CA ASP A 346 12.66 -23.89 -8.60
C ASP A 346 13.15 -24.66 -9.84
N ARG A 347 14.43 -24.49 -10.18
CA ARG A 347 14.96 -24.89 -11.49
C ARG A 347 15.07 -26.40 -11.64
N ASP A 348 15.45 -27.11 -10.60
CA ASP A 348 15.60 -28.57 -10.59
C ASP A 348 14.39 -29.31 -10.01
N ASN A 349 13.42 -28.59 -9.46
CA ASN A 349 12.17 -29.12 -8.91
C ASN A 349 12.40 -29.99 -7.67
N ASP A 350 13.39 -29.64 -6.84
CA ASP A 350 13.67 -30.32 -5.58
C ASP A 350 12.77 -29.84 -4.43
N GLY A 351 12.02 -28.76 -4.64
CA GLY A 351 11.09 -28.15 -3.68
C GLY A 351 11.70 -26.99 -2.87
N ILE A 352 12.94 -26.60 -3.14
CA ILE A 352 13.62 -25.46 -2.52
C ILE A 352 13.74 -24.34 -3.59
N PRO A 353 13.20 -23.14 -3.34
CA PRO A 353 13.30 -22.05 -4.31
C PRO A 353 14.75 -21.65 -4.61
N ASP A 354 15.04 -21.27 -5.86
CA ASP A 354 16.37 -20.93 -6.40
C ASP A 354 17.15 -19.90 -5.56
N ASP A 355 16.47 -19.05 -4.79
CA ASP A 355 17.06 -18.02 -3.92
C ASP A 355 17.44 -18.54 -2.52
N GLN A 356 16.90 -19.68 -2.13
CA GLN A 356 17.18 -20.42 -0.90
C GLN A 356 17.96 -21.71 -1.16
N ASP A 357 18.10 -22.10 -2.43
CA ASP A 357 18.81 -23.29 -2.87
C ASP A 357 20.31 -23.02 -3.08
N ALA A 358 21.14 -23.68 -2.29
CA ALA A 358 22.59 -23.57 -2.38
C ALA A 358 23.16 -24.29 -3.62
N CYS A 359 22.40 -25.18 -4.23
CA CYS A 359 22.78 -26.10 -5.28
C CYS A 359 21.73 -26.22 -6.40
N ASN A 360 21.15 -25.11 -6.88
CA ASN A 360 20.03 -24.97 -7.85
C ASN A 360 20.06 -25.64 -9.25
N ASN A 361 20.89 -26.67 -9.46
CA ASN A 361 20.81 -27.62 -10.58
C ASN A 361 21.82 -28.78 -10.36
N PRO A 362 21.63 -29.66 -9.35
CA PRO A 362 22.51 -30.79 -9.13
C PRO A 362 22.13 -31.97 -10.04
N ASP A 363 23.07 -32.87 -10.31
CA ASP A 363 22.80 -34.09 -11.10
C ASP A 363 22.06 -35.18 -10.28
N CYS A 364 21.73 -34.91 -9.01
CA CYS A 364 21.12 -35.85 -8.06
C CYS A 364 19.78 -35.31 -7.54
N SER A 365 18.72 -36.12 -7.62
CA SER A 365 17.37 -35.74 -7.17
C SER A 365 17.12 -35.93 -5.67
N ILE A 366 18.08 -36.50 -4.93
CA ILE A 366 17.99 -36.71 -3.49
C ILE A 366 18.87 -35.64 -2.84
N VAL A 367 18.22 -34.62 -2.29
CA VAL A 367 18.88 -33.43 -1.73
C VAL A 367 18.70 -33.34 -0.22
N ASP A 368 19.55 -32.55 0.43
CA ASP A 368 19.41 -32.14 1.82
C ASP A 368 18.51 -30.89 1.97
N SER A 369 18.44 -30.33 3.18
CA SER A 369 17.61 -29.14 3.44
C SER A 369 18.13 -27.84 2.81
N GLN A 370 19.26 -27.87 2.10
CA GLN A 370 19.86 -26.74 1.41
C GLN A 370 19.85 -26.90 -0.12
N GLY A 371 19.19 -27.96 -0.63
CA GLY A 371 19.09 -28.28 -2.06
C GLY A 371 20.33 -28.97 -2.65
N CYS A 372 21.29 -29.33 -1.80
CA CYS A 372 22.52 -29.99 -2.24
C CYS A 372 22.39 -31.51 -2.18
N PRO A 373 23.11 -32.27 -3.05
CA PRO A 373 23.13 -33.73 -3.01
C PRO A 373 23.36 -34.26 -1.61
N LYS A 374 22.42 -35.05 -1.12
CA LYS A 374 22.45 -35.58 0.25
C LYS A 374 23.54 -36.65 0.37
N ASP A 375 24.31 -36.60 1.44
CA ASP A 375 25.26 -37.64 1.86
C ASP A 375 24.79 -38.13 3.24
N THR A 376 24.08 -39.26 3.25
CA THR A 376 23.36 -39.72 4.44
C THR A 376 24.30 -40.31 5.50
N ASP A 377 25.45 -40.87 5.13
CA ASP A 377 26.40 -41.49 6.07
C ASP A 377 27.70 -40.70 6.29
N GLY A 378 27.92 -39.65 5.50
CA GLY A 378 29.02 -38.70 5.64
C GLY A 378 30.36 -39.21 5.13
N ASP A 379 30.36 -40.14 4.17
CA ASP A 379 31.59 -40.73 3.62
C ASP A 379 32.26 -39.92 2.49
N GLY A 380 31.58 -38.88 2.01
CA GLY A 380 32.05 -38.00 0.94
C GLY A 380 31.64 -38.44 -0.47
N MET A 381 30.75 -39.43 -0.60
CA MET A 381 29.92 -39.70 -1.78
C MET A 381 28.46 -39.37 -1.46
N ASN A 382 27.76 -38.73 -2.39
CA ASN A 382 26.33 -38.47 -2.19
C ASN A 382 25.52 -39.74 -2.47
N ASP A 383 24.30 -39.79 -1.92
CA ASP A 383 23.38 -40.93 -1.99
C ASP A 383 23.06 -41.40 -3.43
N CYS A 384 23.25 -40.56 -4.45
CA CYS A 384 23.07 -40.93 -5.87
C CYS A 384 24.30 -41.62 -6.48
N GLU A 385 25.50 -41.36 -5.95
CA GLU A 385 26.77 -41.94 -6.39
C GLU A 385 27.23 -43.11 -5.51
N ASP A 386 26.65 -43.25 -4.33
CA ASP A 386 26.98 -44.26 -3.32
C ASP A 386 26.20 -45.57 -3.54
N ALA A 387 26.92 -46.70 -3.56
CA ALA A 387 26.31 -48.02 -3.66
C ALA A 387 25.72 -48.52 -2.33
N CYS A 388 26.12 -47.93 -1.20
CA CYS A 388 25.64 -48.21 0.15
C CYS A 388 25.26 -46.92 0.92
N PRO A 389 24.23 -46.13 0.49
CA PRO A 389 23.93 -44.78 0.99
C PRO A 389 23.63 -44.58 2.48
N SER A 390 23.75 -45.61 3.31
CA SER A 390 23.49 -45.55 4.74
C SER A 390 24.61 -46.19 5.57
N GLU A 391 25.71 -46.59 4.93
CA GLU A 391 26.82 -47.30 5.54
C GLU A 391 28.15 -46.75 5.07
N TYR A 392 28.77 -45.92 5.91
CA TYR A 392 30.04 -45.27 5.60
C TYR A 392 31.07 -46.20 4.92
N GLY A 393 31.49 -45.84 3.71
CA GLY A 393 32.54 -46.53 2.96
C GLY A 393 33.70 -45.63 2.56
N GLU A 394 34.69 -46.21 1.87
CA GLU A 394 35.67 -45.38 1.17
C GLU A 394 35.26 -45.25 -0.29
N ARG A 395 35.55 -44.10 -0.91
CA ARG A 395 35.36 -43.87 -2.35
C ARG A 395 35.97 -44.97 -3.25
N GLN A 396 37.03 -45.65 -2.80
CA GLN A 396 37.66 -46.78 -3.51
C GLN A 396 36.73 -48.01 -3.63
N ASN A 397 35.75 -48.13 -2.73
CA ASN A 397 34.77 -49.22 -2.66
C ASN A 397 33.36 -48.76 -3.10
N ASN A 398 33.26 -47.67 -3.87
CA ASN A 398 31.99 -47.06 -4.28
C ASN A 398 31.04 -46.74 -3.10
N GLY A 399 31.60 -46.27 -1.98
CA GLY A 399 30.84 -45.85 -0.81
C GLY A 399 30.38 -46.99 0.11
N CYS A 400 30.77 -48.24 -0.17
CA CYS A 400 30.48 -49.36 0.73
C CYS A 400 31.62 -49.65 1.73
N PRO A 401 31.31 -50.19 2.93
CA PRO A 401 32.31 -50.65 3.88
C PRO A 401 33.26 -51.68 3.27
N ALA A 402 34.53 -51.63 3.66
CA ALA A 402 35.50 -52.64 3.24
C ALA A 402 35.14 -54.01 3.84
N GLY A 403 34.48 -54.87 3.04
CA GLY A 403 34.06 -56.20 3.48
C GLY A 403 33.07 -56.97 2.59
N THR A 404 32.55 -56.42 1.49
CA THR A 404 31.58 -57.11 0.63
C THR A 404 32.20 -57.88 -0.54
N GLY A 405 33.53 -57.92 -0.63
CA GLY A 405 34.27 -58.85 -1.47
C GLY A 405 35.31 -59.55 -0.62
N GLU A 406 34.89 -60.53 0.18
CA GLU A 406 35.82 -61.48 0.75
C GLU A 406 36.63 -62.10 -0.40
N LYS A 407 37.94 -62.20 -0.23
CA LYS A 407 38.84 -62.72 -1.26
C LYS A 407 38.38 -64.14 -1.60
N ASP A 408 37.93 -64.35 -2.83
CA ASP A 408 37.57 -65.66 -3.40
C ASP A 408 38.62 -65.94 -4.48
N SER A 409 39.68 -66.66 -4.11
CA SER A 409 40.89 -66.79 -4.93
C SER A 409 40.68 -67.63 -6.19
N ASP A 410 39.70 -68.53 -6.19
CA ASP A 410 39.40 -69.43 -7.31
C ASP A 410 38.04 -69.16 -7.99
N ASN A 411 37.26 -68.22 -7.45
CA ASN A 411 35.99 -67.72 -7.98
C ASN A 411 34.91 -68.81 -8.08
N ASP A 412 34.87 -69.74 -7.14
CA ASP A 412 33.88 -70.81 -7.09
C ASP A 412 32.56 -70.39 -6.38
N GLY A 413 32.55 -69.21 -5.77
CA GLY A 413 31.40 -68.64 -5.05
C GLY A 413 31.41 -68.90 -3.55
N VAL A 414 32.48 -69.48 -2.99
CA VAL A 414 32.73 -69.65 -1.56
C VAL A 414 33.96 -68.83 -1.15
N PRO A 415 33.87 -67.90 -0.17
CA PRO A 415 35.01 -67.09 0.29
C PRO A 415 36.20 -67.93 0.80
N ASP A 416 37.44 -67.43 0.61
CA ASP A 416 38.70 -68.10 1.02
C ASP A 416 38.70 -68.61 2.48
N ASP A 417 37.98 -67.96 3.40
CA ASP A 417 37.95 -68.33 4.82
C ASP A 417 36.87 -69.38 5.17
N GLN A 418 35.95 -69.64 4.23
CA GLN A 418 34.88 -70.63 4.28
C GLN A 418 35.09 -71.78 3.26
N ASP A 419 36.04 -71.64 2.36
CA ASP A 419 36.42 -72.64 1.37
C ASP A 419 37.32 -73.73 1.99
N GLY A 420 36.77 -74.95 2.05
CA GLY A 420 37.47 -76.13 2.54
C GLY A 420 38.41 -76.76 1.52
N CYS A 421 38.39 -76.31 0.26
CA CYS A 421 38.99 -76.97 -0.89
C CYS A 421 39.61 -75.99 -1.91
N PHE A 422 40.41 -75.04 -1.44
CA PHE A 422 41.19 -74.10 -2.26
C PHE A 422 41.64 -74.62 -3.64
N ASN A 423 41.09 -74.00 -4.68
CA ASN A 423 41.38 -74.22 -6.08
C ASN A 423 41.12 -75.67 -6.54
N PRO A 424 39.86 -76.14 -6.48
CA PRO A 424 39.53 -77.44 -7.03
C PRO A 424 39.68 -77.39 -8.56
N GLU A 425 40.15 -78.49 -9.18
CA GLU A 425 40.21 -78.59 -10.66
C GLU A 425 38.82 -78.51 -11.34
N CYS A 426 37.75 -78.23 -10.60
CA CYS A 426 36.35 -78.31 -11.00
C CYS A 426 35.57 -77.09 -10.55
N SER A 427 34.82 -76.50 -11.48
CA SER A 427 34.06 -75.25 -11.27
C SER A 427 32.71 -75.43 -10.58
N ILE A 428 32.26 -76.67 -10.39
CA ILE A 428 31.00 -76.98 -9.69
C ILE A 428 31.36 -77.57 -8.34
N VAL A 429 31.09 -76.79 -7.31
CA VAL A 429 31.42 -77.10 -5.92
C VAL A 429 30.17 -77.27 -5.06
N ASP A 430 30.34 -77.85 -3.88
CA ASP A 430 29.34 -77.90 -2.83
C ASP A 430 29.37 -76.64 -1.96
N SER A 431 28.58 -76.62 -0.89
CA SER A 431 28.49 -75.47 0.03
C SER A 431 29.77 -75.22 0.85
N GLN A 432 30.84 -76.01 0.66
CA GLN A 432 32.12 -75.87 1.35
C GLN A 432 33.27 -75.62 0.36
N GLY A 433 32.98 -75.29 -0.90
CA GLY A 433 34.00 -75.05 -1.94
C GLY A 433 34.64 -76.32 -2.49
N CYS A 434 34.13 -77.51 -2.13
CA CYS A 434 34.70 -78.79 -2.57
C CYS A 434 34.01 -79.33 -3.84
N PRO A 435 34.71 -80.04 -4.74
CA PRO A 435 34.10 -80.62 -5.94
C PRO A 435 32.90 -81.49 -5.61
N ARG A 436 31.76 -81.18 -6.24
CA ARG A 436 30.52 -81.93 -6.02
C ARG A 436 30.65 -83.38 -6.55
N ASP A 437 30.15 -84.34 -5.78
CA ASP A 437 29.95 -85.75 -6.17
C ASP A 437 28.48 -86.09 -5.87
N SER A 438 27.66 -86.05 -6.92
CA SER A 438 26.21 -86.09 -6.81
C SER A 438 25.65 -87.49 -6.54
N ASP A 439 26.38 -88.56 -6.88
CA ASP A 439 25.97 -89.95 -6.63
C ASP A 439 26.81 -90.69 -5.57
N ASN A 440 27.86 -90.04 -5.06
CA ASN A 440 28.75 -90.49 -4.00
C ASN A 440 29.52 -91.77 -4.34
N ASP A 441 29.88 -91.98 -5.60
CA ASP A 441 30.71 -93.12 -6.02
C ASP A 441 32.22 -92.92 -5.82
N GLY A 442 32.63 -91.70 -5.44
CA GLY A 442 34.01 -91.29 -5.21
C GLY A 442 34.70 -90.66 -6.42
N VAL A 443 33.98 -90.43 -7.53
CA VAL A 443 34.40 -89.62 -8.68
C VAL A 443 33.56 -88.35 -8.71
N ASN A 444 34.20 -87.18 -8.68
CA ASN A 444 33.48 -85.91 -8.71
C ASN A 444 32.78 -85.66 -10.07
N ASP A 445 31.66 -84.92 -10.05
CA ASP A 445 30.74 -84.71 -11.18
C ASP A 445 31.43 -84.17 -12.45
N CYS A 446 32.52 -83.41 -12.28
CA CYS A 446 33.32 -82.86 -13.37
C CYS A 446 34.22 -83.88 -14.06
N LYS A 447 34.55 -85.00 -13.40
CA LYS A 447 35.35 -86.12 -13.94
C LYS A 447 34.50 -87.38 -14.14
N ASP A 448 33.25 -87.35 -13.70
CA ASP A 448 32.27 -88.41 -13.90
C ASP A 448 31.52 -88.23 -15.23
N GLN A 449 31.49 -89.28 -16.05
CA GLN A 449 30.71 -89.32 -17.30
C GLN A 449 29.22 -89.63 -17.08
N CYS A 450 28.87 -90.12 -15.89
CA CYS A 450 27.53 -90.44 -15.46
C CYS A 450 27.22 -89.85 -14.06
N PRO A 451 27.23 -88.52 -13.84
CA PRO A 451 27.24 -87.85 -12.51
C PRO A 451 26.08 -88.13 -11.55
N ASN A 452 25.12 -88.98 -11.92
CA ASN A 452 23.95 -89.31 -11.11
C ASN A 452 23.73 -90.82 -11.03
N GLN A 453 24.71 -91.65 -11.41
CA GLN A 453 24.62 -93.11 -11.44
C GLN A 453 25.94 -93.74 -10.97
N PRO A 454 25.97 -94.34 -9.76
CA PRO A 454 27.22 -94.80 -9.18
C PRO A 454 27.94 -95.81 -10.07
N GLY A 455 29.18 -95.49 -10.41
CA GLY A 455 30.08 -96.33 -11.17
C GLY A 455 31.34 -96.64 -10.40
N MET A 456 32.37 -97.02 -11.14
CA MET A 456 33.70 -97.21 -10.59
C MET A 456 34.65 -96.27 -11.30
N GLN A 457 35.68 -95.79 -10.60
CA GLN A 457 36.69 -94.91 -11.20
C GLN A 457 37.33 -95.50 -12.47
N ALA A 458 37.48 -96.83 -12.58
CA ALA A 458 38.01 -97.48 -13.79
C ALA A 458 37.10 -97.35 -15.03
N SER A 459 35.85 -96.94 -14.85
CA SER A 459 34.86 -96.66 -15.91
C SER A 459 34.45 -95.19 -15.96
N ASN A 460 35.31 -94.27 -15.46
CA ASN A 460 35.03 -92.83 -15.39
C ASN A 460 33.68 -92.51 -14.74
N GLY A 461 33.35 -93.18 -13.63
CA GLY A 461 32.11 -92.97 -12.86
C GLY A 461 30.84 -93.56 -13.48
N CYS A 462 30.91 -94.23 -14.64
CA CYS A 462 29.75 -94.93 -15.21
C CYS A 462 29.63 -96.39 -14.76
N PRO A 463 28.40 -96.94 -14.63
CA PRO A 463 28.16 -98.35 -14.32
C PRO A 463 28.67 -99.26 -15.45
N GLY A 464 29.47 -100.26 -15.09
CA GLY A 464 30.13 -101.16 -16.03
C GLY A 464 29.15 -101.98 -16.88
N GLN A 465 29.28 -101.90 -18.20
CA GLN A 465 28.57 -102.79 -19.11
C GLN A 465 29.17 -104.19 -19.05
N SER A 466 28.44 -105.11 -18.41
CA SER A 466 28.67 -106.55 -18.57
C SER A 466 28.15 -107.01 -19.94
N GLY A 467 28.99 -107.69 -20.71
CA GLY A 467 28.54 -108.48 -21.87
C GLY A 467 29.21 -109.85 -21.85
N PRO A 468 28.88 -110.79 -22.77
CA PRO A 468 27.62 -111.06 -23.47
C PRO A 468 27.13 -112.52 -23.23
N THR A 469 25.91 -112.91 -23.64
CA THR A 469 25.52 -114.33 -23.80
C THR A 469 24.60 -114.54 -25.00
N PHE A 470 24.84 -115.65 -25.69
CA PHE A 470 24.46 -116.06 -27.04
C PHE A 470 22.97 -116.42 -27.28
N CYS A 471 22.58 -116.29 -28.56
CA CYS A 471 21.82 -117.23 -29.42
C CYS A 471 20.31 -117.06 -29.72
N LEU A 472 20.03 -117.04 -31.04
CA LEU A 472 18.84 -117.47 -31.81
C LEU A 472 17.56 -116.63 -31.62
N GLY A 473 16.90 -116.09 -32.63
CA GLY A 473 17.06 -116.18 -34.08
C GLY A 473 15.88 -115.46 -34.76
N THR A 474 15.87 -115.52 -36.10
CA THR A 474 14.73 -115.25 -37.00
C THR A 474 14.27 -113.79 -37.11
N VAL A 475 14.57 -113.04 -38.19
CA VAL A 475 14.08 -113.16 -39.58
C VAL A 475 12.97 -112.13 -39.85
N LEU A 476 13.08 -111.46 -41.01
CA LEU A 476 12.08 -110.63 -41.72
C LEU A 476 11.82 -109.24 -41.11
N LEU A 477 11.53 -108.17 -41.86
CA LEU A 477 11.65 -107.81 -43.27
C LEU A 477 11.14 -106.35 -43.33
N SER A 478 11.57 -105.60 -44.36
CA SER A 478 10.80 -104.56 -45.08
C SER A 478 10.30 -103.33 -44.30
N ILE A 479 10.78 -102.12 -44.58
CA ILE A 479 10.61 -101.32 -45.81
C ILE A 479 9.12 -101.02 -46.13
N MET A 480 8.86 -99.70 -46.22
CA MET A 480 7.87 -98.98 -47.05
C MET A 480 6.50 -98.55 -46.50
N ILE A 481 6.34 -97.21 -46.50
CA ILE A 481 5.26 -96.36 -47.06
C ILE A 481 3.90 -96.40 -46.34
N ILE A 482 3.37 -95.23 -45.98
CA ILE A 482 2.28 -94.55 -46.71
C ILE A 482 1.99 -93.19 -46.04
N SER A 483 1.98 -92.18 -46.91
CA SER A 483 1.61 -90.79 -46.76
C SER A 483 0.10 -90.58 -46.56
N GLY A 484 -0.28 -89.40 -46.06
CA GLY A 484 -1.63 -88.83 -46.24
C GLY A 484 -2.25 -88.39 -44.91
N ALA A 485 -1.98 -87.18 -44.42
CA ALA A 485 -2.64 -85.93 -44.79
C ALA A 485 -3.97 -85.70 -44.05
N ILE A 486 -4.27 -84.40 -43.83
CA ILE A 486 -5.57 -83.77 -43.54
C ILE A 486 -5.87 -83.54 -42.04
N ILE A 487 -6.21 -82.34 -41.52
CA ILE A 487 -6.41 -80.96 -42.02
C ILE A 487 -6.64 -80.04 -40.77
N THR A 488 -6.19 -78.77 -40.84
CA THR A 488 -6.59 -77.54 -40.06
C THR A 488 -6.65 -77.58 -38.51
N ARG A 489 -5.94 -76.78 -37.70
CA ARG A 489 -5.70 -75.31 -37.63
C ARG A 489 -6.97 -74.41 -37.65
N ILE A 490 -7.17 -73.75 -36.49
CA ILE A 490 -7.38 -72.28 -36.32
C ILE A 490 -8.83 -71.75 -36.11
N LYS A 491 -9.07 -71.35 -34.85
CA LYS A 491 -9.44 -69.99 -34.33
C LYS A 491 -10.88 -69.57 -34.01
N LEU A 492 -10.89 -68.67 -33.00
CA LEU A 492 -11.79 -67.56 -32.64
C LEU A 492 -12.98 -67.91 -31.74
N LYS A 493 -13.30 -67.15 -30.70
CA LYS A 493 -13.01 -65.73 -30.40
C LYS A 493 -12.50 -65.51 -28.98
#